data_AF-A0A7S0FB63-F1
#
_entry.id   AF-A0A7S0FB63-F1
#
_cell.length_a   1.000
_cell.length_b   1.000
_cell.length_c   1.000
_cell.angle_alpha   90.00
_cell.angle_beta   90.00
_cell.angle_gamma   90.00
#
_symmetry.space_group_name_H-M   'P 1'
#
loop_
_entity.id
_entity.type
_entity.pdbx_description
1 polymer ?
#
loop_
_entity_poly.entity_id
_entity_poly.type
_entity_poly.pdbx_seq_one_letter_code
_entity_poly.pdbx_strand_id
1 'polypeptide(L)'
;QDLHAWVLSHAMVPVVGTMGARTGVTSVEAAPPPAAARGVGLTPRLFRELVGKREAHIAALPAAYVPVIRQHVESVAPSKQVMAQNYVPVVVEGEDGMRRVLHVDPLAVRQFRRTVAEELRCVREKRRRMMRRMKALRQELPTARDQDVAPALECEIAVAEARAGEPLLQPLPVGTRSLHVLVEATPCMVQLSLVCEHLIRELPVVLAAAGCRRLSLLALGVGSSQACEGPAALPSVHGAELQEALKWLQQLAAAAQAAKPPAGATAGQAGAKESTLLASSFRLAPALRRAAAAGSQEGSTAAVLLLACSPPDDLDASLAAIQDGGLALQAVGVFGLASEDPEPALQALASRASRESSLYLFFGSEYWTKFAGVRRRQLERLRRRMEAERQAYGPEREGEDGDVTSPKVFELRLVERAVRECYVQEQSCEQELTCASRVLDR
;
A
#
# COMPACT_ATOMS: atom_id res chain seq x y z
N GLN A 1 -6.47 46.33 -31.46
CA GLN A 1 -5.79 45.59 -32.55
C GLN A 1 -4.57 46.36 -33.09
N ASP A 2 -4.40 47.66 -32.80
CA ASP A 2 -3.22 48.44 -33.23
C ASP A 2 -2.00 48.44 -32.29
N LEU A 3 -2.02 47.66 -31.19
CA LEU A 3 -0.84 47.45 -30.33
C LEU A 3 0.01 46.24 -30.78
N HIS A 4 -0.52 45.39 -31.65
CA HIS A 4 0.18 44.21 -32.18
C HIS A 4 1.12 44.55 -33.36
N ALA A 5 0.90 45.68 -34.03
CA ALA A 5 1.71 46.14 -35.17
C ALA A 5 2.94 46.97 -34.75
N TRP A 6 2.92 47.59 -33.56
CA TRP A 6 4.07 48.38 -33.07
C TRP A 6 5.23 47.49 -32.57
N VAL A 7 4.91 46.36 -31.93
CA VAL A 7 5.93 45.42 -31.39
C VAL A 7 6.65 44.64 -32.50
N LEU A 8 6.00 44.39 -33.63
CA LEU A 8 6.61 43.66 -34.75
C LEU A 8 7.44 44.53 -35.71
N SER A 9 7.30 45.87 -35.67
CA SER A 9 8.05 46.77 -36.56
C SER A 9 9.39 47.26 -36.01
N HIS A 10 9.69 47.05 -34.72
CA HIS A 10 10.94 47.49 -34.08
C HIS A 10 11.96 46.38 -33.78
N ALA A 11 11.70 45.14 -34.23
CA ALA A 11 12.60 44.00 -33.99
C ALA A 11 13.42 43.55 -35.22
N MET A 12 13.27 44.17 -36.40
CA MET A 12 14.05 43.80 -37.58
C MET A 12 14.39 44.99 -38.48
N VAL A 13 15.52 45.67 -38.21
CA VAL A 13 16.38 46.25 -39.26
C VAL A 13 17.85 46.14 -38.82
N PRO A 14 18.75 45.58 -39.64
CA PRO A 14 20.18 45.47 -39.35
C PRO A 14 20.92 46.73 -39.80
N VAL A 15 21.87 47.22 -38.99
CA VAL A 15 22.88 48.19 -39.45
C VAL A 15 24.26 47.59 -39.18
N VAL A 16 24.93 47.25 -40.28
CA VAL A 16 26.34 46.84 -40.34
C VAL A 16 27.21 48.08 -40.56
N GLY A 17 28.30 48.17 -39.81
CA GLY A 17 29.46 49.04 -40.04
C GLY A 17 29.65 50.08 -38.92
N THR A 18 30.78 50.22 -38.23
CA THR A 18 32.13 49.66 -38.40
C THR A 18 32.93 49.92 -37.12
N MET A 19 33.91 49.03 -36.86
CA MET A 19 35.07 49.13 -35.95
C MET A 19 34.85 48.96 -34.42
N GLY A 20 35.35 47.83 -33.89
CA GLY A 20 35.85 47.76 -32.51
C GLY A 20 35.59 46.48 -31.72
N ALA A 21 36.24 45.37 -32.10
CA ALA A 21 36.66 44.24 -31.23
C ALA A 21 35.62 43.31 -30.53
N ARG A 22 35.62 42.05 -30.99
CA ARG A 22 35.59 40.74 -30.25
C ARG A 22 34.65 40.65 -29.03
N THR A 23 33.63 39.79 -29.02
CA THR A 23 33.74 38.31 -29.04
C THR A 23 32.43 37.67 -29.53
N GLY A 24 32.56 36.53 -30.22
CA GLY A 24 31.44 35.84 -30.86
C GLY A 24 30.47 35.19 -29.87
N VAL A 25 29.17 35.34 -30.15
CA VAL A 25 28.13 34.46 -29.65
C VAL A 25 27.44 33.87 -30.89
N THR A 26 27.76 32.61 -31.16
CA THR A 26 27.06 31.76 -32.13
C THR A 26 25.59 31.66 -31.73
N SER A 27 24.70 31.98 -32.67
CA SER A 27 23.27 31.68 -32.60
C SER A 27 23.09 30.17 -32.38
N VAL A 28 22.65 29.79 -31.19
CA VAL A 28 22.24 28.42 -30.89
C VAL A 28 20.79 28.30 -31.31
N GLU A 29 20.59 27.61 -32.44
CA GLU A 29 19.30 27.07 -32.86
C GLU A 29 18.76 26.19 -31.73
N ALA A 30 17.74 26.67 -31.02
CA ALA A 30 17.24 26.06 -29.79
C ALA A 30 16.60 24.71 -30.10
N ALA A 31 17.25 23.63 -29.65
CA ALA A 31 16.69 22.29 -29.66
C ALA A 31 15.29 22.27 -29.04
N PRO A 32 14.35 21.43 -29.55
CA PRO A 32 13.03 21.31 -28.96
C PRO A 32 13.16 20.95 -27.46
N PRO A 33 12.37 21.57 -26.57
CA PRO A 33 12.46 21.28 -25.15
C PRO A 33 12.22 19.77 -24.92
N PRO A 34 13.09 19.08 -24.17
CA PRO A 34 12.90 17.66 -23.90
C PRO A 34 11.59 17.44 -23.16
N ALA A 35 10.92 16.35 -23.50
CA ALA A 35 9.58 16.05 -23.01
C ALA A 35 9.58 15.95 -21.47
N ALA A 36 8.65 16.66 -20.84
CA ALA A 36 8.41 16.50 -19.41
C ALA A 36 7.81 15.11 -19.16
N ALA A 37 8.43 14.33 -18.27
CA ALA A 37 8.00 12.96 -17.95
C ALA A 37 6.93 12.94 -16.84
N ARG A 38 7.07 13.80 -15.81
CA ARG A 38 6.10 13.91 -14.70
C ARG A 38 6.07 15.28 -14.02
N GLY A 39 4.97 15.58 -13.33
CA GLY A 39 4.84 16.78 -12.48
C GLY A 39 5.14 16.48 -11.01
N VAL A 40 5.98 17.27 -10.38
CA VAL A 40 6.33 17.11 -8.96
C VAL A 40 5.21 17.68 -8.08
N GLY A 41 4.52 16.79 -7.36
CA GLY A 41 3.36 17.17 -6.54
C GLY A 41 2.08 17.44 -7.33
N LEU A 42 2.03 17.01 -8.60
CA LEU A 42 0.84 17.02 -9.43
C LEU A 42 0.24 15.62 -9.54
N THR A 43 -1.08 15.52 -9.71
CA THR A 43 -1.69 14.27 -10.13
C THR A 43 -1.35 13.98 -11.60
N PRO A 44 -1.27 12.70 -12.04
CA PRO A 44 -0.97 12.35 -13.43
C PRO A 44 -1.95 12.95 -14.46
N ARG A 45 -3.21 13.13 -14.07
CA ARG A 45 -4.24 13.72 -14.93
C ARG A 45 -4.07 15.23 -15.07
N LEU A 46 -3.85 15.95 -13.96
CA LEU A 46 -3.56 17.39 -13.99
C LEU A 46 -2.29 17.65 -14.79
N PHE A 47 -1.22 16.88 -14.57
CA PHE A 47 0.01 16.99 -15.35
C PHE A 47 -0.22 16.88 -16.86
N ARG A 48 -0.96 15.84 -17.29
CA ARG A 48 -1.29 15.65 -18.71
C ARG A 48 -2.13 16.80 -19.28
N GLU A 49 -3.06 17.33 -18.51
CA GLU A 49 -3.91 18.45 -18.93
C GLU A 49 -3.07 19.73 -19.17
N LEU A 50 -2.10 20.00 -18.28
CA LEU A 50 -1.28 21.21 -18.33
C LEU A 50 -0.18 21.13 -19.39
N VAL A 51 0.43 19.96 -19.58
CA VAL A 51 1.50 19.75 -20.58
C VAL A 51 0.94 19.47 -21.97
N GLY A 52 -0.23 18.82 -22.07
CA GLY A 52 -0.87 18.49 -23.35
C GLY A 52 -1.44 19.69 -24.11
N LYS A 53 -1.78 20.77 -23.42
CA LYS A 53 -2.27 22.01 -24.02
C LYS A 53 -1.11 22.97 -24.26
N ARG A 54 -0.61 23.05 -25.50
CA ARG A 54 0.49 23.96 -25.90
C ARG A 54 0.20 25.44 -25.60
N GLU A 55 -1.07 25.81 -25.55
CA GLU A 55 -1.52 27.17 -25.21
C GLU A 55 -1.54 27.45 -23.71
N ALA A 56 -1.45 26.41 -22.87
CA ALA A 56 -1.59 26.51 -21.41
C ALA A 56 -0.24 26.69 -20.68
N HIS A 57 0.90 26.72 -21.38
CA HIS A 57 2.21 26.89 -20.74
C HIS A 57 3.21 27.69 -21.58
N ILE A 58 4.10 28.42 -20.92
CA ILE A 58 5.31 29.00 -21.51
C ILE A 58 6.48 28.05 -21.29
N ALA A 59 7.33 27.87 -22.30
CA ALA A 59 8.43 26.90 -22.35
C ALA A 59 9.28 26.88 -21.07
N ALA A 60 9.63 25.68 -20.62
CA ALA A 60 10.30 25.42 -19.35
C ALA A 60 11.70 26.05 -19.31
N LEU A 61 11.95 26.91 -18.31
CA LEU A 61 13.27 27.49 -18.06
C LEU A 61 14.04 26.61 -17.04
N PRO A 62 15.39 26.54 -17.12
CA PRO A 62 16.21 25.82 -16.14
C PRO A 62 15.96 26.31 -14.71
N ALA A 63 16.00 25.41 -13.72
CA ALA A 63 15.73 25.77 -12.30
C ALA A 63 16.67 26.87 -11.75
N ALA A 64 17.86 27.05 -12.36
CA ALA A 64 18.80 28.12 -12.04
C ALA A 64 18.23 29.54 -12.30
N TYR A 65 17.14 29.67 -13.08
CA TYR A 65 16.49 30.96 -13.36
C TYR A 65 15.50 31.41 -12.28
N VAL A 66 15.13 30.54 -11.33
CA VAL A 66 14.13 30.85 -10.28
C VAL A 66 14.51 32.07 -9.43
N PRO A 67 15.78 32.23 -8.97
CA PRO A 67 16.19 33.43 -8.24
C PRO A 67 16.14 34.71 -9.09
N VAL A 68 16.48 34.61 -10.37
CA VAL A 68 16.55 35.74 -11.31
C VAL A 68 15.16 36.26 -11.67
N ILE A 69 14.20 35.36 -11.92
CA ILE A 69 12.80 35.73 -12.16
C ILE A 69 12.21 36.37 -10.90
N ARG A 70 12.49 35.82 -9.72
CA ARG A 70 12.03 36.38 -8.45
C ARG A 70 12.54 37.81 -8.26
N GLN A 71 13.82 38.06 -8.51
CA GLN A 71 14.46 39.37 -8.39
C GLN A 71 13.96 40.36 -9.47
N HIS A 72 13.61 39.89 -10.66
CA HIS A 72 13.02 40.70 -11.71
C HIS A 72 11.55 41.08 -11.40
N VAL A 73 10.77 40.15 -10.85
CA VAL A 73 9.38 40.38 -10.42
C VAL A 73 9.32 41.36 -9.24
N GLU A 74 10.31 41.33 -8.34
CA GLU A 74 10.43 42.25 -7.20
C GLU A 74 10.90 43.66 -7.60
N SER A 75 11.59 43.83 -8.75
CA SER A 75 12.24 45.11 -9.13
C SER A 75 11.41 46.03 -10.03
N VAL A 76 10.29 45.59 -10.58
CA VAL A 76 9.44 46.40 -11.48
C VAL A 76 8.18 46.89 -10.75
N ALA A 77 8.29 48.06 -10.10
CA ALA A 77 7.13 48.85 -9.66
C ALA A 77 6.89 50.00 -10.66
N PRO A 78 5.65 50.25 -11.14
CA PRO A 78 4.39 49.81 -10.57
C PRO A 78 3.78 48.67 -11.39
N SER A 79 4.01 47.41 -11.02
CA SER A 79 3.05 46.37 -11.38
C SER A 79 2.91 45.43 -10.20
N LYS A 80 1.77 45.50 -9.51
CA LYS A 80 1.38 44.45 -8.57
C LYS A 80 1.16 43.18 -9.40
N GLN A 81 2.12 42.26 -9.39
CA GLN A 81 1.97 40.85 -9.77
C GLN A 81 1.55 40.51 -11.22
N VAL A 82 2.12 41.11 -12.27
CA VAL A 82 1.74 40.73 -13.66
C VAL A 82 2.05 39.25 -13.98
N MET A 83 3.17 38.69 -13.50
CA MET A 83 3.47 37.26 -13.73
C MET A 83 2.61 36.32 -12.88
N ALA A 84 2.42 36.59 -11.58
CA ALA A 84 1.59 35.74 -10.70
C ALA A 84 0.08 35.87 -10.98
N GLN A 85 -0.37 36.99 -11.59
CA GLN A 85 -1.74 37.13 -12.10
C GLN A 85 -1.98 36.32 -13.37
N ASN A 86 -0.94 36.09 -14.18
CA ASN A 86 -1.07 35.48 -15.50
C ASN A 86 -0.51 34.05 -15.59
N TYR A 87 0.33 33.61 -14.65
CA TYR A 87 1.00 32.31 -14.67
C TYR A 87 1.26 31.74 -13.27
N VAL A 88 1.16 30.42 -13.16
CA VAL A 88 1.42 29.64 -11.95
C VAL A 88 2.65 28.76 -12.18
N PRO A 89 3.69 28.84 -11.32
CA PRO A 89 4.89 28.01 -11.47
C PRO A 89 4.64 26.58 -11.01
N VAL A 90 4.95 25.62 -11.87
CA VAL A 90 4.81 24.19 -11.61
C VAL A 90 6.14 23.49 -11.86
N VAL A 91 6.56 22.62 -10.95
CA VAL A 91 7.81 21.87 -11.11
C VAL A 91 7.53 20.59 -11.89
N VAL A 92 8.28 20.37 -12.96
CA VAL A 92 8.23 19.17 -13.79
C VAL A 92 9.61 18.50 -13.82
N GLU A 93 9.63 17.19 -14.01
CA GLU A 93 10.83 16.39 -14.13
C GLU A 93 10.90 15.82 -15.55
N GLY A 94 12.04 16.03 -16.21
CA GLY A 94 12.31 15.46 -17.53
C GLY A 94 12.70 13.99 -17.46
N GLU A 95 12.81 13.34 -18.62
CA GLU A 95 13.32 11.96 -18.74
C GLU A 95 14.78 11.82 -18.27
N ASP A 96 15.52 12.93 -18.27
CA ASP A 96 16.87 13.09 -17.74
C ASP A 96 16.92 13.17 -16.20
N GLY A 97 15.78 13.10 -15.51
CA GLY A 97 15.67 13.28 -14.06
C GLY A 97 15.85 14.73 -13.60
N MET A 98 16.02 15.68 -14.53
CA MET A 98 16.25 17.08 -14.19
C MET A 98 14.94 17.81 -13.93
N ARG A 99 14.89 18.53 -12.80
CA ARG A 99 13.74 19.36 -12.42
C ARG A 99 13.77 20.71 -13.13
N ARG A 100 12.63 21.11 -13.67
CA ARG A 100 12.43 22.34 -14.44
C ARG A 100 11.15 23.03 -13.97
N VAL A 101 11.05 24.34 -14.17
CA VAL A 101 9.85 25.10 -13.82
C VAL A 101 9.07 25.44 -15.08
N LEU A 102 7.83 24.97 -15.13
CA LEU A 102 6.85 25.27 -16.16
C LEU A 102 5.93 26.38 -15.65
N HIS A 103 5.73 27.43 -16.43
CA HIS A 103 4.78 28.49 -16.11
C HIS A 103 3.46 28.18 -16.82
N VAL A 104 2.41 27.94 -16.04
CA VAL A 104 1.12 27.44 -16.53
C VAL A 104 0.05 28.52 -16.39
N ASP A 105 -0.85 28.63 -17.36
CA ASP A 105 -2.00 29.55 -17.27
C ASP A 105 -2.95 29.14 -16.11
N PRO A 106 -3.21 30.03 -15.12
CA PRO A 106 -4.16 29.76 -14.04
C PRO A 106 -5.58 29.47 -14.55
N LEU A 107 -5.98 29.95 -15.73
CA LEU A 107 -7.27 29.63 -16.34
C LEU A 107 -7.35 28.14 -16.69
N ALA A 108 -6.27 27.53 -17.18
CA ALA A 108 -6.24 26.10 -17.46
C ALA A 108 -6.43 25.28 -16.17
N VAL A 109 -5.77 25.67 -15.08
CA VAL A 109 -5.93 25.03 -13.75
C VAL A 109 -7.36 25.23 -13.22
N ARG A 110 -7.95 26.42 -13.39
CA ARG A 110 -9.35 26.70 -13.01
C ARG A 110 -10.36 25.91 -13.84
N GLN A 111 -10.13 25.75 -15.14
CA GLN A 111 -10.97 24.94 -16.02
C GLN A 111 -10.91 23.47 -15.59
N PHE A 112 -9.71 22.92 -15.39
CA PHE A 112 -9.55 21.57 -14.86
C PHE A 112 -10.28 21.38 -13.53
N ARG A 113 -10.12 22.32 -12.59
CA ARG A 113 -10.80 22.28 -11.29
C ARG A 113 -12.33 22.26 -11.45
N ARG A 114 -12.89 23.03 -12.40
CA ARG A 114 -14.34 23.02 -12.69
C ARG A 114 -14.77 21.66 -13.24
N THR A 115 -14.06 21.11 -14.22
CA THR A 115 -14.36 19.80 -14.79
C THR A 115 -14.35 18.71 -13.72
N VAL A 116 -13.32 18.66 -12.87
CA VAL A 116 -13.24 17.67 -11.78
C VAL A 116 -14.33 17.88 -10.73
N ALA A 117 -14.71 19.13 -10.44
CA ALA A 117 -15.81 19.42 -9.52
C ALA A 117 -17.17 18.94 -10.07
N GLU A 118 -17.39 19.08 -11.38
CA GLU A 118 -18.58 18.56 -12.06
C GLU A 118 -18.60 17.02 -12.07
N GLU A 119 -17.46 16.39 -12.35
CA GLU A 119 -17.31 14.93 -12.26
C GLU A 119 -17.58 14.41 -10.85
N LEU A 120 -17.01 15.05 -9.82
CA LEU A 120 -17.24 14.72 -8.42
C LEU A 120 -18.73 14.80 -8.07
N ARG A 121 -19.45 15.83 -8.56
CA ARG A 121 -20.89 15.96 -8.38
C ARG A 121 -21.64 14.79 -9.03
N CYS A 122 -21.29 14.43 -10.27
CA CYS A 122 -21.88 13.32 -11.01
C CYS A 122 -21.62 11.97 -10.31
N VAL A 123 -20.39 11.70 -9.84
CA VAL A 123 -20.03 10.49 -9.09
C VAL A 123 -20.81 10.41 -7.77
N ARG A 124 -20.90 11.51 -7.02
CA ARG A 124 -21.69 11.57 -5.77
C ARG A 124 -23.18 11.35 -6.01
N GLU A 125 -23.71 11.82 -7.13
CA GLU A 125 -25.10 11.55 -7.51
C GLU A 125 -25.30 10.09 -7.90
N LYS A 126 -24.41 9.51 -8.72
CA LYS A 126 -24.41 8.08 -9.08
C LYS A 126 -24.35 7.21 -7.82
N ARG A 127 -23.42 7.50 -6.89
CA ARG A 127 -23.33 6.82 -5.59
C ARG A 127 -24.64 6.89 -4.82
N ARG A 128 -25.26 8.07 -4.71
CA ARG A 128 -26.55 8.23 -4.02
C ARG A 128 -27.66 7.40 -4.67
N ARG A 129 -27.74 7.36 -6.01
CA ARG A 129 -28.71 6.54 -6.75
C ARG A 129 -28.47 5.04 -6.50
N MET A 130 -27.21 4.59 -6.58
CA MET A 130 -26.83 3.20 -6.33
C MET A 130 -27.09 2.77 -4.89
N MET A 131 -26.79 3.61 -3.89
CA MET A 131 -27.11 3.33 -2.48
C MET A 131 -28.61 3.20 -2.23
N ARG A 132 -29.44 4.03 -2.90
CA ARG A 132 -30.90 3.87 -2.84
C ARG A 132 -31.36 2.56 -3.47
N ARG A 133 -30.81 2.20 -4.64
CA ARG A 133 -31.12 0.92 -5.30
C ARG A 133 -30.70 -0.27 -4.44
N MET A 134 -29.51 -0.22 -3.84
CA MET A 134 -29.00 -1.24 -2.93
C MET A 134 -29.90 -1.39 -1.70
N LYS A 135 -30.39 -0.28 -1.12
CA LYS A 135 -31.34 -0.32 -0.01
C LYS A 135 -32.68 -0.95 -0.41
N ALA A 136 -33.21 -0.59 -1.58
CA ALA A 136 -34.44 -1.19 -2.11
C ALA A 136 -34.26 -2.70 -2.38
N LEU A 137 -33.18 -3.10 -3.04
CA LEU A 137 -32.86 -4.50 -3.29
C LEU A 137 -32.73 -5.30 -1.99
N ARG A 138 -32.10 -4.74 -0.96
CA ARG A 138 -32.01 -5.39 0.37
C ARG A 138 -33.36 -5.52 1.08
N GLN A 139 -34.31 -4.64 0.80
CA GLN A 139 -35.69 -4.74 1.32
C GLN A 139 -36.54 -5.74 0.54
N GLU A 140 -36.19 -5.96 -0.73
CA GLU A 140 -36.90 -6.88 -1.64
C GLU A 140 -36.31 -8.30 -1.68
N LEU A 141 -35.08 -8.48 -1.20
CA LEU A 141 -34.48 -9.78 -1.00
C LEU A 141 -35.20 -10.46 0.17
N PRO A 142 -35.55 -11.76 0.04
CA PRO A 142 -35.92 -12.53 1.22
C PRO A 142 -34.80 -12.36 2.23
N THR A 143 -35.10 -11.87 3.44
CA THR A 143 -34.19 -12.00 4.57
C THR A 143 -33.81 -13.48 4.58
N ALA A 144 -32.53 -13.82 4.43
CA ALA A 144 -32.09 -15.22 4.57
C ALA A 144 -32.79 -15.76 5.80
N ARG A 145 -33.56 -16.86 5.66
CA ARG A 145 -34.43 -17.28 6.75
C ARG A 145 -33.53 -17.43 7.97
N ASP A 146 -33.97 -16.94 9.12
CA ASP A 146 -33.17 -17.07 10.34
C ASP A 146 -32.80 -18.56 10.61
N GLN A 147 -33.59 -19.48 10.05
CA GLN A 147 -33.37 -20.93 9.98
C GLN A 147 -32.17 -21.37 9.12
N ASP A 148 -31.81 -20.64 8.05
CA ASP A 148 -30.64 -20.92 7.19
C ASP A 148 -29.38 -20.24 7.74
N VAL A 149 -29.55 -19.11 8.44
CA VAL A 149 -28.44 -18.35 9.03
C VAL A 149 -27.89 -19.03 10.28
N ALA A 150 -28.74 -19.69 11.07
CA ALA A 150 -28.30 -20.39 12.29
C ALA A 150 -27.29 -21.53 12.01
N PRO A 151 -27.55 -22.49 11.08
CA PRO A 151 -26.59 -23.52 10.71
C PRO A 151 -25.29 -22.95 10.11
N ALA A 152 -25.38 -21.87 9.33
CA ALA A 152 -24.20 -21.19 8.79
C ALA A 152 -23.32 -20.60 9.91
N LEU A 153 -23.94 -19.94 10.90
CA LEU A 153 -23.22 -19.42 12.07
C LEU A 153 -22.62 -20.55 12.93
N GLU A 154 -23.34 -21.65 13.11
CA GLU A 154 -22.83 -22.84 13.82
C GLU A 154 -21.60 -23.43 13.12
N CYS A 155 -21.66 -23.55 11.79
CA CYS A 155 -20.54 -23.98 10.98
C CYS A 155 -19.35 -23.02 11.09
N GLU A 156 -19.57 -21.70 10.98
CA GLU A 156 -18.53 -20.69 11.16
C GLU A 156 -17.87 -20.78 12.55
N ILE A 157 -18.66 -21.03 13.61
CA ILE A 157 -18.15 -21.20 14.98
C ILE A 157 -17.29 -22.47 15.06
N ALA A 158 -17.78 -23.60 14.56
CA ALA A 158 -17.04 -24.87 14.57
C ALA A 158 -15.72 -24.76 13.81
N VAL A 159 -15.72 -24.13 12.64
CA VAL A 159 -14.51 -23.86 11.86
C VAL A 159 -13.54 -22.98 12.64
N ALA A 160 -14.02 -21.89 13.25
CA ALA A 160 -13.17 -21.00 14.04
C ALA A 160 -12.57 -21.72 15.26
N GLU A 161 -13.35 -22.54 15.96
CA GLU A 161 -12.87 -23.35 17.10
C GLU A 161 -11.82 -24.37 16.67
N ALA A 162 -12.01 -25.05 15.54
CA ALA A 162 -11.02 -25.96 14.97
C ALA A 162 -9.72 -25.22 14.61
N ARG A 163 -9.83 -24.03 14.02
CA ARG A 163 -8.68 -23.20 13.62
C ARG A 163 -7.98 -22.50 14.78
N ALA A 164 -8.61 -22.41 15.95
CA ALA A 164 -7.95 -21.84 17.13
C ALA A 164 -6.73 -22.66 17.59
N GLY A 165 -6.68 -23.96 17.25
CA GLY A 165 -5.55 -24.86 17.49
C GLY A 165 -4.58 -25.02 16.32
N GLU A 166 -4.73 -24.24 15.24
CA GLU A 166 -3.91 -24.39 14.04
C GLU A 166 -2.43 -24.05 14.34
N PRO A 167 -1.47 -24.91 13.97
CA PRO A 167 -0.06 -24.65 14.20
C PRO A 167 0.43 -23.49 13.32
N LEU A 168 1.45 -22.78 13.82
CA LEU A 168 2.15 -21.77 13.03
C LEU A 168 2.99 -22.43 11.93
N LEU A 169 3.63 -23.55 12.28
CA LEU A 169 4.54 -24.29 11.40
C LEU A 169 3.86 -25.48 10.74
N GLN A 170 3.85 -25.48 9.41
CA GLN A 170 3.62 -26.68 8.60
C GLN A 170 4.86 -27.60 8.58
N PRO A 171 4.70 -28.89 8.28
CA PRO A 171 5.81 -29.82 8.11
C PRO A 171 6.79 -29.35 7.03
N LEU A 172 8.10 -29.46 7.30
CA LEU A 172 9.14 -29.15 6.31
C LEU A 172 9.26 -30.28 5.28
N PRO A 173 9.75 -29.98 4.06
CA PRO A 173 10.04 -31.01 3.07
C PRO A 173 11.01 -32.07 3.58
N VAL A 174 10.77 -33.31 3.18
CA VAL A 174 11.57 -34.47 3.60
C VAL A 174 13.01 -34.29 3.13
N GLY A 175 13.96 -34.46 4.05
CA GLY A 175 15.38 -34.34 3.76
C GLY A 175 15.93 -32.91 3.86
N THR A 176 15.15 -31.94 4.32
CA THR A 176 15.65 -30.60 4.67
C THR A 176 16.75 -30.70 5.75
N ARG A 177 17.99 -30.32 5.43
CA ARG A 177 19.10 -30.39 6.41
C ARG A 177 19.42 -29.05 7.07
N SER A 178 19.07 -27.94 6.42
CA SER A 178 19.22 -26.58 6.93
C SER A 178 17.92 -25.78 6.79
N LEU A 179 17.55 -25.08 7.86
CA LEU A 179 16.40 -24.18 7.90
C LEU A 179 16.84 -22.73 8.18
N HIS A 180 16.37 -21.80 7.36
CA HIS A 180 16.52 -20.37 7.58
C HIS A 180 15.18 -19.77 8.01
N VAL A 181 15.08 -19.32 9.26
CA VAL A 181 13.89 -18.66 9.81
C VAL A 181 14.08 -17.15 9.73
N LEU A 182 13.26 -16.52 8.89
CA LEU A 182 13.25 -15.10 8.64
C LEU A 182 11.98 -14.52 9.26
N VAL A 183 12.11 -13.65 10.26
CA VAL A 183 10.98 -13.09 11.01
C VAL A 183 10.95 -11.58 10.80
N GLU A 184 9.84 -11.05 10.30
CA GLU A 184 9.61 -9.61 10.33
C GLU A 184 9.54 -9.11 11.78
N ALA A 185 10.41 -8.18 12.11
CA ALA A 185 10.52 -7.51 13.40
C ALA A 185 10.36 -6.00 13.23
N THR A 186 9.38 -5.60 12.43
CA THR A 186 8.97 -4.19 12.27
C THR A 186 7.86 -3.85 13.29
N PRO A 187 7.59 -2.56 13.51
CA PRO A 187 6.42 -2.11 14.26
C PRO A 187 5.06 -2.61 13.72
N CYS A 188 4.97 -3.04 12.45
CA CYS A 188 3.73 -3.60 11.89
C CYS A 188 3.40 -4.98 12.48
N MET A 189 4.41 -5.72 12.94
CA MET A 189 4.28 -7.08 13.47
C MET A 189 3.81 -7.08 14.93
N VAL A 190 2.55 -6.71 15.17
CA VAL A 190 1.98 -6.63 16.53
C VAL A 190 1.87 -7.99 17.24
N GLN A 191 1.90 -9.08 16.48
CA GLN A 191 1.85 -10.46 16.99
C GLN A 191 3.24 -11.08 17.17
N LEU A 192 4.33 -10.30 17.13
CA LEU A 192 5.70 -10.83 17.20
C LEU A 192 5.94 -11.72 18.43
N SER A 193 5.42 -11.34 19.60
CA SER A 193 5.55 -12.16 20.82
C SER A 193 4.86 -13.52 20.68
N LEU A 194 3.63 -13.53 20.14
CA LEU A 194 2.86 -14.75 19.90
C LEU A 194 3.57 -15.65 18.89
N VAL A 195 4.09 -15.06 17.81
CA VAL A 195 4.88 -15.79 16.82
C VAL A 195 6.11 -16.43 17.46
N CYS A 196 6.85 -15.72 18.30
CA CYS A 196 8.00 -16.29 19.00
C CYS A 196 7.60 -17.44 19.94
N GLU A 197 6.49 -17.33 20.67
CA GLU A 197 5.97 -18.40 21.54
C GLU A 197 5.64 -19.66 20.73
N HIS A 198 4.96 -19.51 19.59
CA HIS A 198 4.66 -20.61 18.69
C HIS A 198 5.93 -21.22 18.10
N LEU A 199 6.90 -20.40 17.65
CA LEU A 199 8.19 -20.89 17.16
C LEU A 199 8.93 -21.68 18.24
N ILE A 200 9.03 -21.18 19.47
CA ILE A 200 9.68 -21.87 20.59
C ILE A 200 9.06 -23.25 20.83
N ARG A 201 7.74 -23.35 20.75
CA ARG A 201 7.00 -24.59 20.99
C ARG A 201 7.10 -25.57 19.81
N GLU A 202 7.04 -25.08 18.58
CA GLU A 202 6.81 -25.89 17.38
C GLU A 202 8.11 -26.23 16.63
N LEU A 203 9.13 -25.36 16.64
CA LEU A 203 10.41 -25.60 15.94
C LEU A 203 11.05 -26.95 16.33
N PRO A 204 11.17 -27.31 17.63
CA PRO A 204 11.83 -28.55 18.04
C PRO A 204 11.20 -29.79 17.38
N VAL A 205 9.87 -29.81 17.31
CA VAL A 205 9.10 -30.93 16.75
C VAL A 205 9.29 -30.99 15.23
N VAL A 206 9.18 -29.86 14.55
CA VAL A 206 9.29 -29.76 13.09
C VAL A 206 10.71 -30.08 12.60
N LEU A 207 11.74 -29.58 13.30
CA LEU A 207 13.14 -29.86 12.98
C LEU A 207 13.48 -31.34 13.17
N ALA A 208 13.01 -31.95 14.27
CA ALA A 208 13.22 -33.37 14.55
C ALA A 208 12.56 -34.25 13.48
N ALA A 209 11.32 -33.94 13.09
CA ALA A 209 10.59 -34.67 12.05
C ALA A 209 11.27 -34.58 10.67
N ALA A 210 11.86 -33.41 10.34
CA ALA A 210 12.55 -33.20 9.07
C ALA A 210 13.99 -33.73 9.05
N GLY A 211 14.59 -34.04 10.20
CA GLY A 211 16.00 -34.38 10.34
C GLY A 211 16.93 -33.18 10.13
N CYS A 212 16.44 -31.97 10.37
CA CYS A 212 17.18 -30.74 10.15
C CYS A 212 18.27 -30.56 11.22
N ARG A 213 19.51 -30.28 10.80
CA ARG A 213 20.68 -30.22 11.67
C ARG A 213 21.19 -28.81 11.91
N ARG A 214 20.87 -27.88 11.02
CA ARG A 214 21.33 -26.49 11.09
C ARG A 214 20.17 -25.54 11.04
N LEU A 215 20.23 -24.53 11.90
CA LEU A 215 19.22 -23.49 11.98
C LEU A 215 19.88 -22.13 11.89
N SER A 216 19.31 -21.25 11.08
CA SER A 216 19.70 -19.84 11.04
C SER A 216 18.48 -18.99 11.32
N LEU A 217 18.62 -17.98 12.17
CA LEU A 217 17.53 -17.06 12.53
C LEU A 217 17.93 -15.62 12.20
N LEU A 218 17.00 -14.91 11.58
CA LEU A 218 17.18 -13.52 11.20
C LEU A 218 15.90 -12.72 11.47
N ALA A 219 16.04 -11.64 12.23
CA ALA A 219 15.02 -10.60 12.34
C ALA A 219 15.16 -9.59 11.18
N LEU A 220 14.08 -9.29 10.48
CA LEU A 220 13.99 -8.35 9.36
C LEU A 220 13.34 -7.05 9.82
N GLY A 221 13.83 -5.88 9.37
CA GLY A 221 13.20 -4.59 9.68
C GLY A 221 13.71 -3.88 10.95
N VAL A 222 14.71 -4.44 11.63
CA VAL A 222 15.45 -3.70 12.66
C VAL A 222 16.47 -2.83 11.95
N GLY A 223 16.30 -1.51 12.02
CA GLY A 223 17.12 -0.54 11.32
C GLY A 223 18.61 -0.78 11.56
N SER A 224 19.35 -1.05 10.49
CA SER A 224 20.81 -0.98 10.45
C SER A 224 21.33 0.47 10.47
N SER A 225 20.57 1.39 11.06
CA SER A 225 20.91 2.81 11.21
C SER A 225 21.05 3.09 12.70
N GLN A 226 22.26 3.46 13.12
CA GLN A 226 22.70 3.69 14.51
C GLN A 226 21.96 4.81 15.27
N ALA A 227 20.77 5.25 14.86
CA ALA A 227 20.17 6.51 15.34
C ALA A 227 18.74 6.42 15.89
N CYS A 228 18.12 5.24 16.00
CA CYS A 228 16.82 5.12 16.67
C CYS A 228 16.82 3.99 17.69
N GLU A 229 16.63 4.36 18.96
CA GLU A 229 16.37 3.45 20.07
C GLU A 229 15.00 2.77 19.87
N GLY A 230 14.98 1.74 19.01
CA GLY A 230 13.95 0.70 18.96
C GLY A 230 14.45 -0.58 19.65
N PRO A 231 13.57 -1.60 19.84
CA PRO A 231 13.94 -2.84 20.52
C PRO A 231 15.21 -3.41 19.92
N ALA A 232 16.21 -3.60 20.78
CA ALA A 232 17.62 -3.81 20.46
C ALA A 232 17.87 -4.69 19.21
N ALA A 233 18.81 -4.25 18.37
CA ALA A 233 19.34 -5.00 17.23
C ALA A 233 19.91 -6.35 17.66
N LEU A 234 19.05 -7.38 17.70
CA LEU A 234 19.45 -8.74 17.99
C LEU A 234 20.33 -9.23 16.83
N PRO A 235 21.56 -9.69 17.10
CA PRO A 235 22.44 -10.20 16.06
C PRO A 235 21.81 -11.43 15.40
N SER A 236 22.03 -11.56 14.10
CA SER A 236 21.62 -12.76 13.35
C SER A 236 22.37 -13.98 13.87
N VAL A 237 21.70 -15.12 13.93
CA VAL A 237 22.32 -16.38 14.36
C VAL A 237 22.41 -17.31 13.16
N HIS A 238 23.60 -17.85 12.90
CA HIS A 238 23.89 -18.70 11.74
C HIS A 238 24.44 -20.05 12.19
N GLY A 239 23.83 -21.13 11.73
CA GLY A 239 24.26 -22.49 12.07
C GLY A 239 24.12 -22.84 13.56
N ALA A 240 23.14 -22.23 14.25
CA ALA A 240 22.92 -22.40 15.68
C ALA A 240 22.44 -23.81 16.03
N GLU A 241 22.81 -24.24 17.24
CA GLU A 241 22.12 -25.34 17.90
C GLU A 241 20.72 -24.91 18.35
N LEU A 242 19.83 -25.89 18.53
CA LEU A 242 18.43 -25.65 18.90
C LEU A 242 18.30 -24.77 20.16
N GLN A 243 19.14 -25.00 21.17
CA GLN A 243 19.07 -24.24 22.42
C GLN A 243 19.43 -22.76 22.24
N GLU A 244 20.42 -22.45 21.38
CA GLU A 244 20.79 -21.08 21.07
C GLU A 244 19.67 -20.36 20.32
N ALA A 245 19.01 -21.06 19.40
CA ALA A 245 17.87 -20.54 18.66
C ALA A 245 16.66 -20.25 19.55
N LEU A 246 16.34 -21.16 20.48
CA LEU A 246 15.26 -20.94 21.45
C LEU A 246 15.55 -19.73 22.34
N LYS A 247 16.80 -19.58 22.80
CA LYS A 247 17.22 -18.41 23.57
C LYS A 247 17.10 -17.12 22.77
N TRP A 248 17.49 -17.14 21.48
CA TRP A 248 17.33 -15.99 20.60
C TRP A 248 15.85 -15.59 20.41
N LEU A 249 14.96 -16.56 20.22
CA LEU A 249 13.52 -16.32 20.12
C LEU A 249 12.93 -15.75 21.43
N GLN A 250 13.39 -16.22 22.59
CA GLN A 250 13.01 -15.65 23.88
C GLN A 250 13.43 -14.18 24.01
N GLN A 251 14.63 -13.85 23.56
CA GLN A 251 15.13 -12.48 23.56
C GLN A 251 14.33 -11.59 22.59
N LEU A 252 13.98 -12.09 21.40
CA LEU A 252 13.13 -11.37 20.45
C LEU A 252 11.73 -11.12 21.01
N ALA A 253 11.13 -12.12 21.66
CA ALA A 253 9.84 -11.98 22.34
C ALA A 253 9.87 -10.92 23.45
N ALA A 254 10.91 -10.95 24.29
CA ALA A 254 11.08 -9.97 25.37
C ALA A 254 11.26 -8.54 24.83
N ALA A 255 12.05 -8.39 23.76
CA ALA A 255 12.25 -7.10 23.10
C ALA A 255 10.94 -6.56 22.49
N ALA A 256 10.13 -7.42 21.87
CA ALA A 256 8.82 -7.07 21.35
C ALA A 256 7.84 -6.59 22.45
N GLN A 257 7.85 -7.24 23.62
CA GLN A 257 7.01 -6.86 24.75
C GLN A 257 7.44 -5.52 25.38
N ALA A 258 8.75 -5.26 25.47
CA ALA A 258 9.28 -3.99 25.97
C ALA A 258 8.97 -2.79 25.07
N ALA A 259 8.80 -3.00 23.76
CA ALA A 259 8.49 -1.97 22.78
C ALA A 259 6.99 -1.58 22.74
N LYS A 260 6.13 -2.23 23.53
CA LYS A 260 4.68 -1.96 23.52
C LYS A 260 4.38 -0.60 24.20
N PRO A 261 3.74 0.37 23.53
CA PRO A 261 3.38 1.64 24.16
C PRO A 261 2.36 1.42 25.28
N PRO A 262 2.37 2.25 26.35
CA PRO A 262 1.49 2.07 27.50
C PRO A 262 0.01 2.11 27.09
N ALA A 263 -0.78 1.21 27.67
CA ALA A 263 -2.21 1.09 27.42
C ALA A 263 -2.93 2.39 27.84
N GLY A 264 -3.39 3.18 26.87
CA GLY A 264 -4.10 4.45 27.14
C GLY A 264 -4.21 5.43 25.96
N ALA A 265 -3.47 5.23 24.87
CA ALA A 265 -3.63 6.06 23.67
C ALA A 265 -4.93 5.69 22.93
N THR A 266 -6.01 6.40 23.23
CA THR A 266 -7.27 6.33 22.50
C THR A 266 -7.08 6.86 21.07
N ALA A 267 -7.69 6.18 20.10
CA ALA A 267 -7.62 6.46 18.66
C ALA A 267 -8.35 7.77 18.21
N GLY A 268 -8.32 8.82 19.04
CA GLY A 268 -9.13 10.04 18.88
C GLY A 268 -8.38 11.32 18.54
N GLN A 269 -7.05 11.31 18.40
CA GLN A 269 -6.27 12.53 18.06
C GLN A 269 -5.18 12.22 17.01
N ALA A 270 -5.59 11.78 15.83
CA ALA A 270 -4.73 11.69 14.65
C ALA A 270 -4.91 12.93 13.78
N GLY A 271 -4.40 14.07 14.25
CA GLY A 271 -4.39 15.34 13.49
C GLY A 271 -3.00 15.80 13.04
N ALA A 272 -1.92 15.19 13.55
CA ALA A 272 -0.55 15.68 13.28
C ALA A 272 0.58 14.64 13.48
N LYS A 273 0.30 13.33 13.38
CA LYS A 273 1.31 12.26 13.60
C LYS A 273 1.29 11.14 12.56
N GLU A 274 0.83 11.40 11.33
CA GLU A 274 0.96 10.44 10.23
C GLU A 274 2.38 10.40 9.64
N SER A 275 3.25 11.35 9.97
CA SER A 275 4.61 11.40 9.40
C SER A 275 5.66 10.57 10.15
N THR A 276 5.31 9.89 11.25
CA THR A 276 6.26 9.09 12.07
C THR A 276 6.04 7.58 11.98
N LEU A 277 5.02 7.12 11.27
CA LEU A 277 4.82 5.69 10.92
C LEU A 277 5.51 5.30 9.59
N LEU A 278 6.24 6.24 8.95
CA LEU A 278 6.76 6.13 7.59
C LEU A 278 8.10 5.35 7.43
N ALA A 279 8.50 4.50 8.38
CA ALA A 279 9.74 3.71 8.21
C ALA A 279 9.72 2.33 8.90
N SER A 280 8.58 1.63 8.89
CA SER A 280 8.51 0.22 9.31
C SER A 280 8.60 -0.68 8.08
N SER A 281 9.77 -0.71 7.46
CA SER A 281 9.98 -1.36 6.17
C SER A 281 11.10 -2.40 6.28
N PHE A 282 11.01 -3.49 5.52
CA PHE A 282 12.03 -4.54 5.57
C PHE A 282 12.44 -5.01 4.17
N ARG A 283 13.70 -5.44 4.10
CA ARG A 283 14.33 -5.94 2.88
C ARG A 283 14.61 -7.43 2.99
N LEU A 284 14.07 -8.20 2.06
CA LEU A 284 14.11 -9.65 2.06
C LEU A 284 15.19 -10.20 1.13
N ALA A 285 15.45 -9.55 -0.01
CA ALA A 285 16.38 -10.04 -1.01
C ALA A 285 17.79 -10.38 -0.47
N PRO A 286 18.41 -9.56 0.41
CA PRO A 286 19.72 -9.90 0.98
C PRO A 286 19.69 -11.16 1.85
N ALA A 287 18.59 -11.39 2.58
CA ALA A 287 18.42 -12.57 3.42
C ALA A 287 18.29 -13.84 2.58
N LEU A 288 17.50 -13.78 1.50
CA LEU A 288 17.31 -14.90 0.57
C LEU A 288 18.61 -15.27 -0.15
N ARG A 289 19.39 -14.29 -0.62
CA ARG A 289 20.70 -14.56 -1.24
C ARG A 289 21.67 -15.24 -0.27
N ARG A 290 21.67 -14.85 1.00
CA ARG A 290 22.48 -15.52 2.03
C ARG A 290 22.02 -16.96 2.28
N ALA A 291 20.71 -17.20 2.32
CA ALA A 291 20.16 -18.56 2.45
C ALA A 291 20.55 -19.44 1.25
N ALA A 292 20.43 -18.91 0.02
CA ALA A 292 20.84 -19.60 -1.20
C ALA A 292 22.34 -19.93 -1.23
N ALA A 293 23.18 -18.96 -0.85
CA ALA A 293 24.63 -19.15 -0.81
C ALA A 293 25.04 -20.22 0.23
N ALA A 294 24.40 -20.23 1.40
CA ALA A 294 24.63 -21.24 2.43
C ALA A 294 24.22 -22.65 1.94
N GLY A 295 23.06 -22.78 1.29
CA GLY A 295 22.61 -24.04 0.70
C GLY A 295 23.56 -24.58 -0.38
N SER A 296 24.06 -23.69 -1.24
CA SER A 296 24.97 -24.06 -2.33
C SER A 296 26.35 -24.51 -1.84
N GLN A 297 26.91 -23.90 -0.80
CA GLN A 297 28.22 -24.29 -0.26
C GLN A 297 28.20 -25.67 0.40
N GLU A 298 27.03 -26.09 0.89
CA GLU A 298 26.88 -27.33 1.67
C GLU A 298 26.39 -28.52 0.84
N GLY A 299 26.03 -28.31 -0.45
CA GLY A 299 25.40 -29.34 -1.27
C GLY A 299 24.12 -29.89 -0.64
N SER A 300 23.43 -29.04 0.13
CA SER A 300 22.34 -29.41 1.03
C SER A 300 21.02 -28.79 0.61
N THR A 301 19.93 -29.53 0.82
CA THR A 301 18.54 -29.07 0.73
C THR A 301 18.26 -28.07 1.86
N ALA A 302 18.23 -26.79 1.49
CA ALA A 302 17.92 -25.67 2.38
C ALA A 302 16.45 -25.24 2.22
N ALA A 303 15.77 -25.02 3.34
CA ALA A 303 14.42 -24.45 3.38
C ALA A 303 14.46 -23.06 4.03
N VAL A 304 13.52 -22.20 3.61
CA VAL A 304 13.29 -20.88 4.18
C VAL A 304 11.89 -20.83 4.77
N LEU A 305 11.80 -20.47 6.04
CA LEU A 305 10.56 -20.09 6.70
C LEU A 305 10.52 -18.57 6.80
N LEU A 306 9.58 -17.93 6.11
CA LEU A 306 9.38 -16.48 6.15
C LEU A 306 8.11 -16.18 6.94
N LEU A 307 8.22 -15.41 8.02
CA LEU A 307 7.07 -14.90 8.79
C LEU A 307 6.99 -13.39 8.61
N ALA A 308 5.94 -12.92 7.94
CA ALA A 308 5.77 -11.52 7.60
C ALA A 308 4.31 -11.08 7.70
N CYS A 309 4.10 -9.82 8.07
CA CYS A 309 2.82 -9.13 8.13
C CYS A 309 2.72 -7.95 7.15
N SER A 310 3.81 -7.59 6.47
CA SER A 310 3.86 -6.56 5.43
C SER A 310 4.57 -7.08 4.16
N PRO A 311 4.33 -6.48 2.98
CA PRO A 311 5.10 -6.80 1.78
C PRO A 311 6.55 -6.30 1.92
N PRO A 312 7.56 -7.05 1.41
CA PRO A 312 8.94 -6.58 1.41
C PRO A 312 9.15 -5.42 0.43
N ASP A 313 9.95 -4.43 0.81
CA ASP A 313 10.23 -3.25 -0.03
C ASP A 313 10.94 -3.60 -1.33
N ASP A 314 11.74 -4.67 -1.29
CA ASP A 314 12.52 -5.15 -2.41
C ASP A 314 11.95 -6.45 -2.99
N LEU A 315 10.63 -6.50 -3.18
CA LEU A 315 9.91 -7.64 -3.74
C LEU A 315 10.51 -8.14 -5.04
N ASP A 316 10.76 -7.28 -6.03
CA ASP A 316 11.34 -7.68 -7.33
C ASP A 316 12.71 -8.35 -7.17
N ALA A 317 13.57 -7.79 -6.31
CA ALA A 317 14.88 -8.36 -6.02
C ALA A 317 14.77 -9.67 -5.23
N SER A 318 13.72 -9.83 -4.42
CA SER A 318 13.43 -11.03 -3.64
C SER A 318 12.93 -12.17 -4.52
N LEU A 319 12.05 -11.86 -5.48
CA LEU A 319 11.57 -12.81 -6.48
C LEU A 319 12.73 -13.35 -7.32
N ALA A 320 13.65 -12.48 -7.75
CA ALA A 320 14.86 -12.90 -8.47
C ALA A 320 15.74 -13.82 -7.60
N ALA A 321 15.98 -13.45 -6.33
CA ALA A 321 16.81 -14.24 -5.43
C ALA A 321 16.24 -15.64 -5.13
N ILE A 322 14.91 -15.77 -5.01
CA ILE A 322 14.23 -17.05 -4.81
C ILE A 322 14.32 -17.94 -6.06
N GLN A 323 14.10 -17.35 -7.24
CA GLN A 323 14.09 -18.08 -8.50
C GLN A 323 15.47 -18.68 -8.80
N ASP A 324 16.54 -17.92 -8.55
CA ASP A 324 17.92 -18.38 -8.80
C ASP A 324 18.42 -19.38 -7.74
N GLY A 325 17.87 -19.33 -6.53
CA GLY A 325 18.33 -20.12 -5.38
C GLY A 325 17.71 -21.52 -5.26
N GLY A 326 16.61 -21.80 -5.94
CA GLY A 326 15.91 -23.10 -5.86
C GLY A 326 15.43 -23.49 -4.45
N LEU A 327 15.25 -22.50 -3.56
CA LEU A 327 14.91 -22.71 -2.15
C LEU A 327 13.46 -23.16 -2.00
N ALA A 328 13.20 -24.09 -1.07
CA ALA A 328 11.86 -24.37 -0.60
C ALA A 328 11.41 -23.26 0.36
N LEU A 329 10.36 -22.53 0.00
CA LEU A 329 9.86 -21.40 0.77
C LEU A 329 8.53 -21.74 1.44
N GLN A 330 8.51 -21.69 2.76
CA GLN A 330 7.28 -21.66 3.54
C GLN A 330 7.03 -20.22 4.00
N ALA A 331 6.09 -19.54 3.34
CA ALA A 331 5.67 -18.20 3.70
C ALA A 331 4.48 -18.27 4.66
N VAL A 332 4.58 -17.56 5.77
CA VAL A 332 3.52 -17.40 6.77
C VAL A 332 3.15 -15.93 6.84
N GLY A 333 1.97 -15.59 6.32
CA GLY A 333 1.36 -14.28 6.46
C GLY A 333 0.75 -14.14 7.85
N VAL A 334 1.31 -13.28 8.68
CA VAL A 334 0.86 -13.05 10.06
C VAL A 334 0.02 -11.78 10.11
N PHE A 335 -1.07 -11.81 10.85
CA PHE A 335 -1.92 -10.63 11.01
C PHE A 335 -1.17 -9.48 11.73
N GLY A 336 -1.09 -8.32 11.08
CA GLY A 336 -0.35 -7.15 11.56
C GLY A 336 -1.08 -5.82 11.35
N LEU A 337 -0.35 -4.71 11.48
CA LEU A 337 -0.82 -3.34 11.25
C LEU A 337 -0.36 -2.76 9.90
N ALA A 338 0.11 -3.58 8.98
CA ALA A 338 0.51 -3.11 7.65
C ALA A 338 -0.69 -2.48 6.92
N SER A 339 -0.45 -1.35 6.24
CA SER A 339 -1.48 -0.68 5.43
C SER A 339 -1.78 -1.42 4.13
N GLU A 340 -0.82 -2.20 3.65
CA GLU A 340 -0.92 -3.03 2.46
C GLU A 340 -1.09 -4.49 2.84
N ASP A 341 -1.91 -5.21 2.09
CA ASP A 341 -2.09 -6.64 2.26
C ASP A 341 -0.81 -7.38 1.83
N PRO A 342 -0.15 -8.15 2.72
CA PRO A 342 1.05 -8.90 2.36
C PRO A 342 0.77 -10.12 1.48
N GLU A 343 -0.48 -10.63 1.44
CA GLU A 343 -0.83 -11.89 0.77
C GLU A 343 -0.41 -11.92 -0.71
N PRO A 344 -0.68 -10.90 -1.56
CA PRO A 344 -0.26 -10.93 -2.96
C PRO A 344 1.26 -11.03 -3.14
N ALA A 345 2.03 -10.33 -2.31
CA ALA A 345 3.49 -10.36 -2.36
C ALA A 345 4.05 -11.72 -1.90
N LEU A 346 3.51 -12.26 -0.80
CA LEU A 346 3.90 -13.58 -0.29
C LEU A 346 3.51 -14.71 -1.26
N GLN A 347 2.35 -14.60 -1.90
CA GLN A 347 1.90 -15.54 -2.93
C GLN A 347 2.80 -15.49 -4.18
N ALA A 348 3.24 -14.29 -4.60
CA ALA A 348 4.19 -14.13 -5.68
C ALA A 348 5.54 -14.81 -5.34
N LEU A 349 6.02 -14.66 -4.11
CA LEU A 349 7.25 -15.31 -3.65
C LEU A 349 7.11 -16.84 -3.62
N ALA A 350 6.03 -17.37 -3.04
CA ALA A 350 5.78 -18.81 -2.97
C ALA A 350 5.62 -19.43 -4.36
N SER A 351 4.95 -18.76 -5.30
CA SER A 351 4.75 -19.26 -6.67
C SER A 351 6.03 -19.24 -7.54
N ARG A 352 7.00 -18.38 -7.21
CA ARG A 352 8.32 -18.32 -7.87
C ARG A 352 9.37 -19.25 -7.25
N ALA A 353 9.11 -19.74 -6.04
CA ALA A 353 10.00 -20.64 -5.33
C ALA A 353 9.89 -22.09 -5.82
N SER A 354 10.54 -23.04 -5.13
CA SER A 354 10.46 -24.46 -5.49
C SER A 354 9.01 -24.98 -5.42
N ARG A 355 8.71 -26.10 -6.09
CA ARG A 355 7.35 -26.72 -6.08
C ARG A 355 6.84 -27.12 -4.70
N GLU A 356 7.74 -27.24 -3.72
CA GLU A 356 7.42 -27.60 -2.34
C GLU A 356 7.10 -26.36 -1.48
N SER A 357 7.09 -25.18 -2.10
CA SER A 357 6.80 -23.93 -1.43
C SER A 357 5.32 -23.76 -1.15
N SER A 358 5.00 -23.10 -0.05
CA SER A 358 3.62 -22.91 0.42
C SER A 358 3.43 -21.53 1.03
N LEU A 359 2.18 -21.05 0.96
CA LEU A 359 1.70 -19.89 1.68
C LEU A 359 0.64 -20.33 2.69
N TYR A 360 0.78 -19.84 3.92
CA TYR A 360 -0.17 -20.05 4.99
C TYR A 360 -0.48 -18.72 5.70
N LEU A 361 -1.75 -18.46 6.05
CA LEU A 361 -2.17 -17.25 6.75
C LEU A 361 -2.48 -17.58 8.21
N PHE A 362 -1.73 -16.96 9.12
CA PHE A 362 -1.82 -17.16 10.55
C PHE A 362 -2.44 -15.95 11.26
N PHE A 363 -3.59 -16.19 11.89
CA PHE A 363 -4.32 -15.17 12.65
C PHE A 363 -4.15 -15.32 14.17
N GLY A 364 -3.68 -16.48 14.62
CA GLY A 364 -3.52 -16.82 16.03
C GLY A 364 -4.79 -17.31 16.73
N SER A 365 -4.61 -18.04 17.82
CA SER A 365 -5.68 -18.64 18.62
C SER A 365 -6.62 -17.58 19.22
N GLU A 366 -6.07 -16.42 19.63
CA GLU A 366 -6.84 -15.34 20.23
C GLU A 366 -7.84 -14.73 19.24
N TYR A 367 -7.44 -14.56 17.97
CA TYR A 367 -8.33 -14.07 16.91
C TYR A 367 -9.50 -15.03 16.71
N TRP A 368 -9.22 -16.31 16.49
CA TRP A 368 -10.24 -17.33 16.25
C TRP A 368 -11.20 -17.49 17.44
N THR A 369 -10.67 -17.43 18.66
CA THR A 369 -11.48 -17.46 19.89
C THR A 369 -12.40 -16.26 19.99
N LYS A 370 -11.91 -15.05 19.71
CA LYS A 370 -12.73 -13.83 19.69
C LYS A 370 -13.78 -13.87 18.58
N PHE A 371 -13.41 -14.34 17.38
CA PHE A 371 -14.32 -14.51 16.25
C PHE A 371 -15.45 -15.47 16.60
N ALA A 372 -15.13 -16.66 17.11
CA ALA A 372 -16.11 -17.64 17.58
C ALA A 372 -17.03 -17.02 18.66
N GLY A 373 -16.46 -16.31 19.64
CA GLY A 373 -17.24 -15.61 20.67
C GLY A 373 -18.20 -14.55 20.12
N VAL A 374 -17.81 -13.79 19.10
CA VAL A 374 -18.69 -12.83 18.41
C VAL A 374 -19.82 -13.56 17.68
N ARG A 375 -19.51 -14.64 16.95
CA ARG A 375 -20.52 -15.43 16.23
C ARG A 375 -21.49 -16.14 17.16
N ARG A 376 -21.02 -16.69 18.30
CA ARG A 376 -21.90 -17.26 19.34
C ARG A 376 -22.90 -16.23 19.84
N ARG A 377 -22.46 -15.00 20.16
CA ARG A 377 -23.39 -13.92 20.56
C ARG A 377 -24.39 -13.56 19.46
N GLN A 378 -23.98 -13.60 18.19
CA GLN A 378 -24.90 -13.37 17.06
C GLN A 378 -25.94 -14.49 16.94
N LEU A 379 -25.50 -15.75 17.05
CA LEU A 379 -26.36 -16.92 17.04
C LEU A 379 -27.36 -16.90 18.21
N GLU A 380 -26.93 -16.54 19.42
CA GLU A 380 -27.82 -16.38 20.57
C GLU A 380 -28.89 -15.30 20.33
N ARG A 381 -28.52 -14.14 19.77
CA ARG A 381 -29.48 -13.09 19.42
C ARG A 381 -30.45 -13.52 18.33
N LEU A 382 -29.99 -14.32 17.37
CA LEU A 382 -30.82 -14.89 16.31
C LEU A 382 -31.83 -15.88 16.90
N ARG A 383 -31.36 -16.82 17.73
CA ARG A 383 -32.22 -17.81 18.41
C ARG A 383 -33.28 -17.14 19.27
N ARG A 384 -32.92 -16.12 20.07
CA ARG A 384 -33.90 -15.34 20.86
C ARG A 384 -34.97 -14.66 19.99
N ARG A 385 -34.59 -14.16 18.81
CA ARG A 385 -35.56 -13.57 17.86
C ARG A 385 -36.49 -14.62 17.28
N MET A 386 -35.95 -15.76 16.83
CA MET A 386 -36.77 -16.88 16.35
C MET A 386 -37.73 -17.41 17.42
N GLU A 387 -37.27 -17.52 18.68
CA GLU A 387 -38.12 -17.92 19.81
C GLU A 387 -39.24 -16.91 20.08
N ALA A 388 -38.93 -15.61 20.06
CA ALA A 388 -39.93 -14.55 20.22
C ALA A 388 -40.95 -14.53 19.07
N GLU A 389 -40.51 -14.76 17.83
CA GLU A 389 -41.39 -14.83 16.65
C GLU A 389 -42.29 -16.07 16.69
N ARG A 390 -41.74 -17.24 17.09
CA ARG A 390 -42.53 -18.46 17.31
C ARG A 390 -43.58 -18.29 18.42
N GLN A 391 -43.24 -17.58 19.49
CA GLN A 391 -44.18 -17.26 20.58
C GLN A 391 -45.26 -16.25 20.16
N ALA A 392 -44.93 -15.32 19.26
CA ALA A 392 -45.85 -14.26 18.81
C ALA A 392 -46.81 -14.71 17.70
N TYR A 393 -46.42 -15.64 16.82
CA TYR A 393 -47.18 -15.96 15.61
C TYR A 393 -47.62 -17.43 15.45
N GLY A 394 -47.24 -18.33 16.38
CA GLY A 394 -47.61 -19.75 16.29
C GLY A 394 -46.84 -20.52 15.20
N PRO A 395 -46.97 -21.87 15.13
CA PRO A 395 -46.05 -22.73 14.37
C PRO A 395 -46.24 -22.79 12.84
N GLU A 396 -47.16 -22.04 12.24
CA GLU A 396 -47.47 -22.20 10.81
C GLU A 396 -47.02 -21.02 9.95
N ARG A 397 -45.84 -21.16 9.34
CA ARG A 397 -45.54 -20.73 7.95
C ARG A 397 -44.48 -21.65 7.36
N GLU A 398 -44.85 -22.90 7.12
CA GLU A 398 -44.24 -23.69 6.06
C GLU A 398 -44.80 -23.15 4.74
N GLY A 399 -43.95 -22.50 3.94
CA GLY A 399 -44.39 -21.86 2.71
C GLY A 399 -43.22 -21.42 1.86
N GLU A 400 -42.98 -22.22 0.81
CA GLU A 400 -42.10 -22.01 -0.34
C GLU A 400 -40.60 -22.29 -0.11
N ASP A 401 -40.24 -23.56 -0.30
CA ASP A 401 -38.97 -23.93 -0.90
C ASP A 401 -38.82 -23.19 -2.24
N GLY A 402 -37.90 -22.24 -2.26
CA GLY A 402 -37.53 -21.48 -3.44
C GLY A 402 -36.03 -21.33 -3.46
N ASP A 403 -35.32 -22.44 -3.64
CA ASP A 403 -33.91 -22.43 -4.00
C ASP A 403 -33.78 -21.89 -5.43
N VAL A 404 -33.84 -20.57 -5.54
CA VAL A 404 -33.50 -19.83 -6.74
C VAL A 404 -32.54 -18.76 -6.27
N THR A 405 -31.29 -18.85 -6.72
CA THR A 405 -30.34 -17.75 -6.68
C THR A 405 -31.03 -16.52 -7.25
N SER A 406 -31.62 -15.71 -6.36
CA SER A 406 -32.50 -14.63 -6.76
C SER A 406 -31.68 -13.70 -7.67
N PRO A 407 -32.14 -13.37 -8.89
CA PRO A 407 -31.46 -12.43 -9.77
C PRO A 407 -31.11 -11.11 -9.06
N LYS A 408 -31.86 -10.77 -8.01
CA LYS A 408 -31.63 -9.63 -7.13
C LYS A 408 -30.34 -9.72 -6.30
N VAL A 409 -29.84 -10.92 -5.96
CA VAL A 409 -28.54 -11.11 -5.29
C VAL A 409 -27.39 -10.75 -6.22
N PHE A 410 -27.46 -11.19 -7.49
CA PHE A 410 -26.50 -10.79 -8.51
C PHE A 410 -26.56 -9.29 -8.78
N GLU A 411 -27.77 -8.72 -8.88
CA GLU A 411 -27.95 -7.28 -9.01
C GLU A 411 -27.38 -6.52 -7.80
N LEU A 412 -27.58 -7.01 -6.57
CA LEU A 412 -27.03 -6.42 -5.36
C LEU A 412 -25.49 -6.40 -5.40
N ARG A 413 -24.86 -7.51 -5.78
CA ARG A 413 -23.39 -7.60 -5.92
C ARG A 413 -22.85 -6.64 -6.98
N LEU A 414 -23.55 -6.50 -8.11
CA LEU A 414 -23.20 -5.54 -9.16
C LEU A 414 -23.31 -4.09 -8.67
N VAL A 415 -24.38 -3.76 -7.95
CA VAL A 415 -24.57 -2.44 -7.35
C VAL A 415 -23.50 -2.16 -6.28
N GLU A 416 -23.17 -3.13 -5.44
CA GLU A 416 -22.10 -3.01 -4.44
C GLU A 416 -20.73 -2.75 -5.09
N ARG A 417 -20.41 -3.45 -6.17
CA ARG A 417 -19.21 -3.19 -6.96
C ARG A 417 -19.21 -1.77 -7.53
N ALA A 418 -20.32 -1.35 -8.16
CA ALA A 418 -20.45 -0.01 -8.72
C ALA A 418 -20.32 1.08 -7.63
N VAL A 419 -20.79 0.82 -6.41
CA VAL A 419 -20.62 1.73 -5.26
C VAL A 419 -19.15 1.84 -4.84
N ARG A 420 -18.41 0.71 -4.76
CA ARG A 420 -16.97 0.72 -4.45
C ARG A 420 -16.19 1.52 -5.51
N GLU A 421 -16.49 1.31 -6.79
CA GLU A 421 -15.90 2.08 -7.88
C GLU A 421 -16.19 3.58 -7.75
N CYS A 422 -17.41 3.97 -7.34
CA CYS A 422 -17.74 5.37 -7.08
C CYS A 422 -16.92 5.97 -5.92
N TYR A 423 -16.63 5.21 -4.86
CA TYR A 423 -15.78 5.69 -3.76
C TYR A 423 -14.34 5.96 -4.21
N VAL A 424 -13.77 5.04 -5.00
CA VAL A 424 -12.41 5.22 -5.56
C VAL A 424 -12.37 6.46 -6.48
N GLN A 425 -13.38 6.62 -7.34
CA GLN A 425 -13.49 7.78 -8.23
C GLN A 425 -13.68 9.09 -7.45
N GLU A 426 -14.48 9.09 -6.38
CA GLU A 426 -14.68 10.25 -5.50
C GLU A 426 -13.37 10.66 -4.82
N GLN A 427 -12.65 9.70 -4.24
CA GLN A 427 -11.35 9.96 -3.60
C GLN A 427 -10.33 10.51 -4.61
N SER A 428 -10.28 9.95 -5.83
CA SER A 428 -9.44 10.45 -6.90
C SER A 428 -9.79 11.89 -7.30
N CYS A 429 -11.08 12.22 -7.46
CA CYS A 429 -11.52 13.57 -7.76
C CYS A 429 -11.20 14.55 -6.62
N GLU A 430 -11.35 14.15 -5.36
CA GLU A 430 -11.02 14.97 -4.18
C GLU A 430 -9.52 15.26 -4.09
N GLN A 431 -8.67 14.27 -4.39
CA GLN A 431 -7.22 14.44 -4.50
C GLN A 431 -6.86 15.40 -5.64
N GLU A 432 -7.51 15.27 -6.80
CA GLU A 432 -7.31 16.16 -7.95
C GLU A 432 -7.74 17.60 -7.65
N LEU A 433 -8.87 17.81 -6.97
CA LEU A 433 -9.31 19.14 -6.53
C LEU A 433 -8.35 19.75 -5.52
N THR A 434 -7.88 18.96 -4.55
CA THR A 434 -6.91 19.41 -3.54
C THR A 434 -5.60 19.81 -4.20
N CYS A 435 -5.11 18.99 -5.14
CA CYS A 435 -3.91 19.26 -5.92
C CYS A 435 -4.07 20.55 -6.75
N ALA A 436 -5.15 20.70 -7.51
CA ALA A 436 -5.41 21.89 -8.33
C ALA A 436 -5.55 23.17 -7.47
N SER A 437 -6.13 23.06 -6.27
CA SER A 437 -6.24 24.19 -5.34
C SER A 437 -4.88 24.60 -4.80
N ARG A 438 -4.05 23.64 -4.37
CA ARG A 438 -2.66 23.89 -3.96
C ARG A 438 -1.80 24.51 -5.06
N VAL A 439 -2.07 24.17 -6.33
CA VAL A 439 -1.38 24.79 -7.47
C VAL A 439 -1.81 26.25 -7.60
N LEU A 440 -3.09 26.58 -7.46
CA LEU A 440 -3.58 27.97 -7.51
C LEU A 440 -3.19 28.83 -6.31
N ASP A 441 -2.96 28.22 -5.13
CA ASP A 441 -2.56 28.92 -3.91
C ASP A 441 -1.06 29.27 -3.87
N ARG A 442 -0.25 28.63 -4.72
CA ARG A 442 1.20 28.91 -4.89
C ARG A 442 1.41 30.08 -5.83
#